data_AF-A0A350XLA5-F1
#
_entry.id   AF-A0A350XLA5-F1
#
_cell.length_a   1.000
_cell.length_b   1.000
_cell.length_c   1.000
_cell.angle_alpha   90.00
_cell.angle_beta   90.00
_cell.angle_gamma   90.00
#
_symmetry.space_group_name_H-M   'P 1'
#
loop_
_entity.id
_entity.type
_entity.pdbx_description
1 polymer ?
#
loop_
_entity_poly.entity_id
_entity_poly.type
_entity_poly.pdbx_seq_one_letter_code
_entity_poly.pdbx_strand_id
1 'polypeptide(L)'
;MGMRIAPRLRSDQQEALRRKVFQSKSPLFLVIALPRPFQALSRRNLFRLIAFCSAPLGTLLLNFAIPNTSMAATPKNDFRLCTSELVRARVSPDAAADACSGVLYPKDLAACVYRINQETNIAADNALPWCTAVRRPRELAICVVNITTRTQGTASEAVLESCRRSLLPVRFSECVVGLNRGIDFSANQAMAYCIDGSDRPRQFYPPVPIPQNQSDPVNIPVPQLR
;
A
#
# COMPACT_ATOMS: atom_id res chain seq x y z
N MET A 1 -0.37 45.86 -30.66
CA MET A 1 -0.11 45.07 -29.43
C MET A 1 1.11 44.18 -29.65
N GLY A 2 2.19 44.35 -28.89
CA GLY A 2 3.39 43.50 -28.97
C GLY A 2 3.86 43.14 -27.57
N MET A 3 3.68 41.87 -27.17
CA MET A 3 4.01 41.35 -25.85
C MET A 3 5.51 41.01 -25.82
N ARG A 4 6.29 41.76 -25.03
CA ARG A 4 7.72 41.49 -24.83
C ARG A 4 7.89 40.35 -23.83
N ILE A 5 8.53 39.27 -24.27
CA ILE A 5 8.89 38.11 -23.44
C ILE A 5 10.13 38.49 -22.61
N ALA A 6 10.07 38.29 -21.29
CA ALA A 6 11.19 38.54 -20.38
C ALA A 6 12.32 37.50 -20.57
N PRO A 7 13.60 37.89 -20.43
CA PRO A 7 14.74 37.00 -20.65
C PRO A 7 14.91 35.94 -19.55
N ARG A 8 15.32 34.73 -19.97
CA ARG A 8 15.67 33.58 -19.13
C ARG A 8 16.93 33.90 -18.30
N LEU A 9 16.86 33.80 -16.97
CA LEU A 9 18.04 33.95 -16.10
C LEU A 9 19.00 32.75 -16.24
N ARG A 10 20.31 33.04 -16.25
CA ARG A 10 21.41 32.06 -16.22
C ARG A 10 21.48 31.33 -14.88
N SER A 11 21.97 30.08 -14.89
CA SER A 11 22.11 29.19 -13.73
C SER A 11 22.83 29.85 -12.54
N ASP A 12 23.82 30.68 -12.80
CA ASP A 12 24.66 31.28 -11.75
C ASP A 12 23.89 32.31 -10.90
N GLN A 13 22.83 32.91 -11.47
CA GLN A 13 21.94 33.81 -10.75
C GLN A 13 20.94 33.05 -9.85
N GLN A 14 20.63 31.79 -10.13
CA GLN A 14 19.73 30.97 -9.29
C GLN A 14 20.40 30.59 -7.96
N GLU A 15 21.70 30.31 -7.97
CA GLU A 15 22.46 29.96 -6.77
C GLU A 15 22.54 31.14 -5.77
N ALA A 16 22.74 32.35 -6.30
CA ALA A 16 22.79 33.58 -5.50
C ALA A 16 21.43 33.95 -4.89
N LEU A 17 20.32 33.66 -5.58
CA LEU A 17 18.97 33.86 -5.05
C LEU A 17 18.65 32.85 -3.94
N ARG A 18 19.04 31.58 -4.11
CA ARG A 18 18.84 30.53 -3.09
C ARG A 18 19.57 30.84 -1.78
N ARG A 19 20.79 31.40 -1.84
CA ARG A 19 21.51 31.81 -0.62
C ARG A 19 20.81 32.96 0.11
N LYS A 20 20.18 33.90 -0.59
CA LYS A 20 19.43 35.00 0.04
C LYS A 20 18.15 34.53 0.74
N VAL A 21 17.49 33.49 0.23
CA VAL A 21 16.26 32.95 0.84
C VAL A 21 16.55 32.20 2.16
N PHE A 22 17.70 31.53 2.27
CA PHE A 22 18.01 30.70 3.44
C PHE A 22 18.50 31.48 4.68
N GLN A 23 18.85 32.76 4.53
CA GLN A 23 19.45 33.55 5.61
C GLN A 23 18.46 34.45 6.38
N SER A 24 17.18 34.47 5.99
CA SER A 24 16.16 35.29 6.67
C SER A 24 15.55 34.54 7.86
N LYS A 25 16.28 34.54 8.98
CA LYS A 25 15.82 34.08 10.30
C LYS A 25 15.11 35.23 11.01
N SER A 26 13.80 35.36 10.83
CA SER A 26 12.92 36.18 11.68
C SER A 26 11.46 35.72 11.54
N PRO A 27 10.71 35.55 12.64
CA PRO A 27 9.32 35.15 12.62
C PRO A 27 8.45 36.40 12.46
N LEU A 28 7.84 36.58 11.29
CA LEU A 28 6.81 37.59 11.10
C LEU A 28 5.62 36.99 10.38
N PHE A 29 4.58 36.73 11.17
CA PHE A 29 3.16 36.75 10.84
C PHE A 29 2.81 36.84 9.35
N LEU A 30 2.65 35.68 8.71
CA LEU A 30 1.86 35.57 7.48
C LEU A 30 0.43 35.19 7.86
N VAL A 31 -0.39 36.21 8.10
CA VAL A 31 -1.85 36.10 8.23
C VAL A 31 -2.40 35.76 6.85
N ILE A 32 -2.59 34.47 6.55
CA ILE A 32 -3.35 34.04 5.38
C ILE A 32 -4.82 33.98 5.78
N ALA A 33 -5.59 34.92 5.25
CA ALA A 33 -7.04 34.98 5.36
C ALA A 33 -7.66 33.72 4.74
N LEU A 34 -8.31 32.91 5.58
CA LEU A 34 -9.22 31.84 5.17
C LEU A 34 -10.50 32.45 4.57
N PRO A 35 -10.91 32.10 3.34
CA PRO A 35 -12.27 32.37 2.90
C PRO A 35 -13.24 31.48 3.69
N ARG A 36 -14.21 32.13 4.32
CA ARG A 36 -15.29 31.54 5.12
C ARG A 36 -16.16 30.55 4.31
N PRO A 37 -16.80 29.59 4.99
CA PRO A 37 -17.61 28.55 4.39
C PRO A 37 -18.89 29.12 3.77
N PHE A 38 -19.15 28.74 2.52
CA PHE A 38 -20.41 29.00 1.85
C PHE A 38 -21.51 28.18 2.52
N GLN A 39 -22.54 28.90 2.95
CA GLN A 39 -23.67 28.41 3.72
C GLN A 39 -24.62 27.57 2.85
N ALA A 40 -25.14 26.52 3.49
CA ALA A 40 -26.51 26.04 3.43
C ALA A 40 -27.31 26.24 2.12
N LEU A 41 -27.55 25.15 1.39
CA LEU A 41 -28.70 25.05 0.48
C LEU A 41 -29.71 24.01 0.97
N SER A 42 -30.67 24.54 1.72
CA SER A 42 -32.12 24.23 1.72
C SER A 42 -32.57 22.80 1.38
N ARG A 43 -32.83 22.04 2.45
CA ARG A 43 -33.79 20.93 2.50
C ARG A 43 -35.20 21.54 2.54
N ARG A 44 -35.99 21.45 1.46
CA ARG A 44 -37.45 21.67 1.52
C ARG A 44 -38.18 20.85 0.45
N ASN A 45 -39.02 19.97 0.97
CA ASN A 45 -40.10 19.19 0.36
C ASN A 45 -40.65 19.75 -0.95
N LEU A 46 -40.72 18.88 -1.97
CA LEU A 46 -41.81 18.92 -2.94
C LEU A 46 -42.36 17.50 -3.10
N PHE A 47 -43.23 17.14 -2.16
CA PHE A 47 -44.31 16.19 -2.40
C PHE A 47 -45.07 16.65 -3.66
N ARG A 48 -44.98 15.90 -4.75
CA ARG A 48 -46.07 15.81 -5.72
C ARG A 48 -46.34 14.36 -6.03
N LEU A 49 -47.37 13.90 -5.32
CA LEU A 49 -48.23 12.76 -5.60
C LEU A 49 -48.47 12.64 -7.12
N ILE A 50 -48.04 11.54 -7.71
CA ILE A 50 -48.67 11.02 -8.94
C ILE A 50 -49.37 9.74 -8.53
N ALA A 51 -50.62 9.92 -8.10
CA ALA A 51 -51.60 8.86 -8.05
C ALA A 51 -52.10 8.64 -9.49
N PHE A 52 -51.76 7.50 -10.09
CA PHE A 52 -52.47 6.99 -11.26
C PHE A 52 -53.04 5.61 -10.93
N CYS A 53 -54.32 5.61 -10.57
CA CYS A 53 -55.19 4.45 -10.63
C CYS A 53 -55.49 4.12 -12.10
N SER A 54 -55.28 2.87 -12.52
CA SER A 54 -56.30 2.09 -13.27
C SER A 54 -55.85 0.66 -13.57
N ALA A 55 -56.52 -0.27 -12.88
CA ALA A 55 -57.00 -1.61 -13.25
C ALA A 55 -56.06 -2.72 -13.81
N PRO A 56 -56.22 -3.98 -13.33
CA PRO A 56 -55.38 -5.12 -13.68
C PRO A 56 -56.00 -5.96 -14.81
N LEU A 57 -55.23 -6.28 -15.84
CA LEU A 57 -55.56 -7.34 -16.79
C LEU A 57 -54.32 -8.21 -17.02
N GLY A 58 -54.53 -9.52 -16.87
CA GLY A 58 -53.50 -10.53 -16.65
C GLY A 58 -52.40 -10.56 -17.69
N THR A 59 -51.17 -10.74 -17.20
CA THR A 59 -50.05 -11.19 -18.01
C THR A 59 -49.42 -12.39 -17.33
N LEU A 60 -49.55 -13.52 -18.02
CA LEU A 60 -48.88 -14.78 -17.78
C LEU A 60 -47.36 -14.54 -17.92
N LEU A 61 -46.61 -14.45 -16.82
CA LEU A 61 -45.16 -14.27 -16.87
C LEU A 61 -44.45 -15.62 -16.74
N LEU A 62 -43.90 -16.06 -17.88
CA LEU A 62 -42.88 -17.09 -17.99
C LEU A 62 -41.66 -16.68 -17.16
N ASN A 63 -41.35 -17.50 -16.15
CA ASN A 63 -40.20 -17.35 -15.27
C ASN A 63 -38.92 -17.77 -16.03
N PHE A 64 -38.42 -16.91 -16.92
CA PHE A 64 -37.10 -17.09 -17.49
C PHE A 64 -36.07 -16.88 -16.37
N ALA A 65 -35.42 -17.97 -15.95
CA ALA A 65 -34.24 -17.93 -15.11
C ALA A 65 -33.17 -17.11 -15.84
N ILE A 66 -32.96 -15.87 -15.39
CA ILE A 66 -31.86 -15.03 -15.87
C ILE A 66 -30.58 -15.64 -15.30
N PRO A 67 -29.64 -16.12 -16.13
CA PRO A 67 -28.31 -16.47 -15.64
C PRO A 67 -27.67 -15.19 -15.11
N ASN A 68 -27.38 -15.15 -13.81
CA ASN A 68 -26.57 -14.10 -13.20
C ASN A 68 -25.16 -14.18 -13.80
N THR A 69 -24.95 -13.54 -14.94
CA THR A 69 -23.60 -13.26 -15.43
C THR A 69 -23.02 -12.20 -14.51
N SER A 70 -22.25 -12.65 -13.52
CA SER A 70 -21.35 -11.77 -12.76
C SER A 70 -20.29 -11.26 -13.73
N MET A 71 -20.63 -10.19 -14.42
CA MET A 71 -19.72 -9.47 -15.29
C MET A 71 -18.70 -8.80 -14.37
N ALA A 72 -17.56 -9.47 -14.15
CA ALA A 72 -16.36 -8.84 -13.64
C ALA A 72 -15.90 -7.82 -14.69
N ALA A 73 -16.60 -6.69 -14.76
CA ALA A 73 -16.15 -5.55 -15.51
C ALA A 73 -14.88 -5.09 -14.83
N THR A 74 -13.71 -5.46 -15.38
CA THR A 74 -12.48 -4.75 -15.08
C THR A 74 -12.76 -3.32 -15.53
N PRO A 75 -13.00 -2.37 -14.61
CA PRO A 75 -13.37 -1.03 -15.00
C PRO A 75 -12.19 -0.52 -15.82
N LYS A 76 -12.42 -0.05 -17.06
CA LYS A 76 -11.37 0.52 -17.93
C LYS A 76 -10.51 1.59 -17.22
N ASN A 77 -11.03 2.14 -16.13
CA ASN A 77 -10.35 3.08 -15.24
C ASN A 77 -9.22 2.45 -14.39
N ASP A 78 -9.21 1.14 -14.16
CA ASP A 78 -8.33 0.52 -13.15
C ASP A 78 -6.88 0.46 -13.61
N PHE A 79 -6.64 0.15 -14.88
CA PHE A 79 -5.31 0.22 -15.47
C PHE A 79 -4.78 1.65 -15.56
N ARG A 80 -5.65 2.61 -15.93
CA ARG A 80 -5.28 4.03 -15.98
C ARG A 80 -4.96 4.57 -14.59
N LEU A 81 -5.76 4.22 -13.59
CA LEU A 81 -5.51 4.58 -12.20
C LEU A 81 -4.20 3.97 -11.74
N CYS A 82 -4.00 2.66 -11.97
CA CYS A 82 -2.78 1.97 -11.58
C CYS A 82 -1.52 2.65 -12.15
N THR A 83 -1.47 2.84 -13.46
CA THR A 83 -0.32 3.45 -14.15
C THR A 83 -0.08 4.89 -13.67
N SER A 84 -1.12 5.71 -13.57
CA SER A 84 -0.97 7.11 -13.13
C SER A 84 -0.53 7.25 -11.67
N GLU A 85 -0.97 6.37 -10.77
CA GLU A 85 -0.54 6.36 -9.37
C GLU A 85 0.91 5.87 -9.23
N LEU A 86 1.31 4.82 -9.96
CA LEU A 86 2.69 4.35 -9.94
C LEU A 86 3.66 5.41 -10.49
N VAL A 87 3.32 6.07 -11.59
CA VAL A 87 4.14 7.17 -12.14
C VAL A 87 4.21 8.35 -11.17
N ARG A 88 3.11 8.70 -10.49
CA ARG A 88 3.11 9.73 -9.44
C ARG A 88 4.02 9.34 -8.26
N ALA A 89 4.10 8.05 -7.95
CA ALA A 89 5.00 7.49 -6.96
C ALA A 89 6.47 7.36 -7.44
N ARG A 90 6.80 7.95 -8.60
CA ARG A 90 8.14 7.95 -9.23
C ARG A 90 8.58 6.63 -9.87
N VAL A 91 7.67 5.67 -10.05
CA VAL A 91 7.93 4.50 -10.90
C VAL A 91 8.03 4.92 -12.36
N SER A 92 8.97 4.35 -13.11
CA SER A 92 9.11 4.66 -14.54
C SER A 92 7.83 4.31 -15.32
N PRO A 93 7.46 5.07 -16.37
CA PRO A 93 6.27 4.78 -17.17
C PRO A 93 6.24 3.35 -17.74
N ASP A 94 7.39 2.84 -18.20
CA ASP A 94 7.51 1.51 -18.77
C ASP A 94 7.29 0.42 -17.70
N ALA A 95 7.93 0.53 -16.53
CA ALA A 95 7.73 -0.40 -15.42
C ALA A 95 6.29 -0.36 -14.87
N ALA A 96 5.68 0.82 -14.83
CA ALA A 96 4.29 0.97 -14.44
C ALA A 96 3.33 0.30 -15.44
N ALA A 97 3.58 0.48 -16.74
CA ALA A 97 2.78 -0.14 -17.80
C ALA A 97 2.90 -1.67 -17.74
N ASP A 98 4.13 -2.19 -17.66
CA ASP A 98 4.41 -3.62 -17.55
C ASP A 98 3.70 -4.22 -16.32
N ALA A 99 3.97 -3.68 -15.13
CA ALA A 99 3.40 -4.20 -13.89
C ALA A 99 1.87 -4.12 -13.83
N CYS A 100 1.26 -3.00 -14.24
CA CYS A 100 -0.19 -2.85 -14.23
C CYS A 100 -0.88 -3.75 -15.25
N SER A 101 -0.24 -4.05 -16.38
CA SER A 101 -0.77 -4.99 -17.39
C SER A 101 -0.62 -6.46 -16.98
N GLY A 102 0.38 -6.77 -16.16
CA GLY A 102 0.70 -8.13 -15.70
C GLY A 102 -0.08 -8.64 -14.49
N VAL A 103 -0.97 -7.84 -13.89
CA VAL A 103 -1.72 -8.22 -12.68
C VAL A 103 -3.23 -8.30 -12.89
N LEU A 104 -3.88 -9.20 -12.14
CA LEU A 104 -5.34 -9.35 -12.15
C LEU A 104 -6.09 -8.19 -11.49
N TYR A 105 -5.46 -7.51 -10.51
CA TYR A 105 -6.08 -6.45 -9.70
C TYR A 105 -5.22 -5.17 -9.69
N PRO A 106 -5.23 -4.36 -10.78
CA PRO A 106 -4.35 -3.19 -10.92
C PRO A 106 -4.54 -2.15 -9.80
N LYS A 107 -5.77 -1.94 -9.33
CA LYS A 107 -6.04 -1.03 -8.20
C LYS A 107 -5.34 -1.45 -6.91
N ASP A 108 -5.35 -2.74 -6.60
CA ASP A 108 -4.73 -3.23 -5.37
C ASP A 108 -3.20 -3.22 -5.47
N LEU A 109 -2.64 -3.49 -6.66
CA LEU A 109 -1.22 -3.29 -6.93
C LEU A 109 -0.80 -1.84 -6.62
N ALA A 110 -1.48 -0.87 -7.22
CA ALA A 110 -1.16 0.55 -7.03
C ALA A 110 -1.34 0.98 -5.56
N ALA A 111 -2.41 0.52 -4.91
CA ALA A 111 -2.63 0.79 -3.48
C ALA A 111 -1.51 0.19 -2.62
N CYS A 112 -1.02 -1.00 -2.94
CA CYS A 112 0.08 -1.64 -2.22
C CYS A 112 1.37 -0.80 -2.28
N VAL A 113 1.79 -0.45 -3.50
CA VAL A 113 3.02 0.33 -3.73
C VAL A 113 2.91 1.73 -3.15
N TYR A 114 1.82 2.43 -3.43
CA TYR A 114 1.58 3.78 -2.93
C TYR A 114 1.64 3.81 -1.40
N ARG A 115 0.96 2.87 -0.75
CA ARG A 115 0.89 2.84 0.70
C ARG A 115 2.24 2.56 1.36
N ILE A 116 2.99 1.59 0.85
CA ILE A 116 4.35 1.31 1.33
C ILE A 116 5.25 2.54 1.13
N ASN A 117 5.18 3.19 -0.03
CA ASN A 117 6.01 4.37 -0.32
C ASN A 117 5.67 5.62 0.50
N GLN A 118 4.41 5.80 0.89
CA GLN A 118 3.98 6.97 1.68
C GLN A 118 4.15 6.76 3.18
N GLU A 119 3.92 5.55 3.68
CA GLU A 119 3.88 5.26 5.12
C GLU A 119 5.19 4.64 5.63
N THR A 120 6.17 4.37 4.76
CA THR A 120 7.48 3.81 5.13
C THR A 120 8.62 4.49 4.36
N ASN A 121 9.87 4.15 4.69
CA ASN A 121 11.07 4.62 3.95
C ASN A 121 11.40 3.76 2.71
N ILE A 122 10.50 2.88 2.27
CA ILE A 122 10.70 1.99 1.13
C ILE A 122 10.23 2.70 -0.13
N ALA A 123 11.14 3.00 -1.05
CA ALA A 123 10.80 3.63 -2.33
C ALA A 123 9.81 2.78 -3.16
N ALA A 124 8.94 3.45 -3.93
CA ALA A 124 7.94 2.80 -4.77
C ALA A 124 8.51 1.73 -5.72
N ASP A 125 9.64 2.02 -6.39
CA ASP A 125 10.32 1.07 -7.27
C ASP A 125 10.80 -0.18 -6.53
N ASN A 126 11.22 -0.03 -5.27
CA ASN A 126 11.63 -1.15 -4.43
C ASN A 126 10.43 -1.95 -3.92
N ALA A 127 9.26 -1.32 -3.72
CA ALA A 127 8.04 -1.98 -3.26
C ALA A 127 7.30 -2.72 -4.40
N LEU A 128 7.38 -2.21 -5.62
CA LEU A 128 6.71 -2.75 -6.81
C LEU A 128 6.91 -4.27 -7.01
N PRO A 129 8.14 -4.82 -7.02
CA PRO A 129 8.34 -6.26 -7.24
C PRO A 129 7.72 -7.13 -6.14
N TRP A 130 7.61 -6.62 -4.91
CA TRP A 130 6.96 -7.35 -3.82
C TRP A 130 5.45 -7.35 -3.97
N CYS A 131 4.87 -6.21 -4.36
CA CYS A 131 3.44 -6.08 -4.57
C CYS A 131 2.94 -6.86 -5.80
N THR A 132 3.76 -7.05 -6.83
CA THR A 132 3.42 -7.90 -7.99
C THR A 132 3.59 -9.39 -7.70
N ALA A 133 4.46 -9.77 -6.76
CA ALA A 133 4.72 -11.17 -6.40
C ALA A 133 3.68 -11.82 -5.48
N VAL A 134 2.61 -11.11 -5.10
CA VAL A 134 1.59 -11.60 -4.16
C VAL A 134 0.18 -11.61 -4.75
N ARG A 135 -0.65 -12.55 -4.28
CA ARG A 135 -2.08 -12.58 -4.62
C ARG A 135 -2.93 -11.57 -3.85
N ARG A 136 -2.43 -11.04 -2.74
CA ARG A 136 -3.14 -10.10 -1.84
C ARG A 136 -2.32 -8.83 -1.58
N PRO A 137 -2.13 -7.95 -2.59
CA PRO A 137 -1.25 -6.77 -2.46
C PRO A 137 -1.66 -5.84 -1.30
N ARG A 138 -2.96 -5.65 -1.08
CA ARG A 138 -3.46 -4.79 0.01
C ARG A 138 -3.07 -5.30 1.40
N GLU A 139 -3.14 -6.61 1.62
CA GLU A 139 -2.75 -7.22 2.90
C GLU A 139 -1.24 -7.18 3.11
N LEU A 140 -0.45 -7.40 2.06
CA LEU A 140 1.00 -7.23 2.09
C LEU A 140 1.36 -5.80 2.57
N ALA A 141 0.77 -4.77 1.98
CA ALA A 141 1.03 -3.39 2.38
C ALA A 141 0.63 -3.09 3.82
N ILE A 142 -0.52 -3.62 4.30
CA ILE A 142 -0.89 -3.52 5.72
C ILE A 142 0.18 -4.14 6.61
N CYS A 143 0.63 -5.34 6.26
CA CYS A 143 1.64 -6.06 7.03
C CYS A 143 2.96 -5.28 7.12
N VAL A 144 3.47 -4.84 5.97
CA VAL A 144 4.76 -4.14 5.88
C VAL A 144 4.71 -2.83 6.66
N VAL A 145 3.69 -2.01 6.43
CA VAL A 145 3.52 -0.73 7.15
C VAL A 145 3.41 -0.97 8.65
N ASN A 146 2.57 -1.92 9.08
CA ASN A 146 2.39 -2.18 10.50
C ASN A 146 3.70 -2.54 11.19
N ILE A 147 4.48 -3.45 10.62
CA ILE A 147 5.76 -3.86 11.24
C ILE A 147 6.75 -2.70 11.19
N THR A 148 7.00 -2.13 10.01
CA THR A 148 8.03 -1.08 9.84
C THR A 148 7.76 0.20 10.63
N THR A 149 6.50 0.59 10.85
CA THR A 149 6.16 1.82 11.58
C THR A 149 5.99 1.62 13.08
N ARG A 150 5.79 0.38 13.54
CA ARG A 150 5.43 0.09 14.95
C ARG A 150 6.49 -0.70 15.70
N THR A 151 7.49 -1.21 15.01
CA THR A 151 8.66 -1.88 15.59
C THR A 151 9.94 -1.19 15.15
N GLN A 152 11.07 -1.54 15.76
CA GLN A 152 12.39 -0.97 15.44
C GLN A 152 13.41 -2.09 15.19
N GLY A 153 14.50 -1.75 14.51
CA GLY A 153 15.67 -2.64 14.40
C GLY A 153 15.55 -3.76 13.37
N THR A 154 14.57 -3.72 12.46
CA THR A 154 14.43 -4.70 11.37
C THR A 154 14.62 -4.05 10.01
N ALA A 155 15.38 -4.73 9.14
CA ALA A 155 15.57 -4.33 7.76
C ALA A 155 14.26 -4.46 6.96
N SER A 156 13.93 -3.44 6.16
CA SER A 156 12.71 -3.40 5.35
C SER A 156 12.52 -4.62 4.44
N GLU A 157 13.62 -5.15 3.88
CA GLU A 157 13.60 -6.35 3.04
C GLU A 157 13.16 -7.60 3.81
N ALA A 158 13.64 -7.76 5.04
CA ALA A 158 13.23 -8.88 5.89
C ALA A 158 11.73 -8.81 6.23
N VAL A 159 11.18 -7.60 6.41
CA VAL A 159 9.73 -7.41 6.61
C VAL A 159 8.96 -7.78 5.34
N LEU A 160 9.38 -7.27 4.19
CA LEU A 160 8.74 -7.55 2.90
C LEU A 160 8.68 -9.06 2.63
N GLU A 161 9.79 -9.77 2.80
CA GLU A 161 9.84 -11.22 2.60
C GLU A 161 8.99 -11.98 3.63
N SER A 162 9.03 -11.61 4.90
CA SER A 162 8.21 -12.27 5.93
C SER A 162 6.72 -12.09 5.69
N CYS A 163 6.31 -10.86 5.33
CA CYS A 163 4.92 -10.56 4.99
C CYS A 163 4.46 -11.30 3.72
N ARG A 164 5.32 -11.39 2.70
CA ARG A 164 5.05 -12.14 1.46
C ARG A 164 4.89 -13.64 1.70
N ARG A 165 5.70 -14.21 2.59
CA ARG A 165 5.66 -15.64 2.95
C ARG A 165 4.47 -16.00 3.85
N SER A 166 3.88 -15.02 4.54
CA SER A 166 2.70 -15.26 5.38
C SER A 166 1.46 -15.52 4.54
N LEU A 167 0.68 -16.53 4.94
CA LEU A 167 -0.65 -16.80 4.36
C LEU A 167 -1.69 -15.76 4.79
N LEU A 168 -1.48 -15.10 5.95
CA LEU A 168 -2.37 -14.11 6.54
C LEU A 168 -1.55 -12.89 6.99
N PRO A 169 -1.09 -12.04 6.05
CA PRO A 169 -0.16 -10.95 6.35
C PRO A 169 -0.65 -10.01 7.46
N VAL A 170 -1.95 -9.73 7.54
CA VAL A 170 -2.52 -8.86 8.58
C VAL A 170 -2.33 -9.47 9.97
N ARG A 171 -2.79 -10.71 10.18
CA ARG A 171 -2.62 -11.43 11.47
C ARG A 171 -1.15 -11.61 11.85
N PHE A 172 -0.30 -11.88 10.86
CA PHE A 172 1.14 -11.97 11.07
C PHE A 172 1.70 -10.65 11.62
N SER A 173 1.36 -9.50 11.01
CA SER A 173 1.82 -8.20 11.52
C SER A 173 1.30 -7.86 12.92
N GLU A 174 0.06 -8.24 13.24
CA GLU A 174 -0.51 -8.07 14.58
C GLU A 174 0.23 -8.90 15.62
N CYS A 175 0.56 -10.16 15.29
CA CYS A 175 1.39 -11.01 16.13
C CYS A 175 2.77 -10.39 16.36
N VAL A 176 3.45 -9.93 15.32
CA VAL A 176 4.80 -9.35 15.42
C VAL A 176 4.81 -8.10 16.30
N VAL A 177 3.88 -7.18 16.04
CA VAL A 177 3.74 -5.94 16.83
C VAL A 177 3.34 -6.25 18.28
N GLY A 178 2.48 -7.25 18.48
CA GLY A 178 2.07 -7.71 19.81
C GLY A 178 3.23 -8.28 20.62
N LEU A 179 4.01 -9.21 20.07
CA LEU A 179 5.16 -9.79 20.76
C LEU A 179 6.27 -8.77 21.00
N ASN A 180 6.55 -7.90 20.02
CA ASN A 180 7.56 -6.86 20.16
C ASN A 180 7.24 -5.87 21.28
N ARG A 181 5.96 -5.56 21.52
CA ARG A 181 5.51 -4.60 22.56
C ARG A 181 5.15 -5.24 23.89
N GLY A 182 4.72 -6.50 23.89
CA GLY A 182 4.20 -7.16 25.07
C GLY A 182 5.26 -7.88 25.91
N ILE A 183 6.32 -8.37 25.26
CA ILE A 183 7.36 -9.19 25.91
C ILE A 183 8.78 -8.80 25.45
N ASP A 184 8.95 -7.58 24.92
CA ASP A 184 10.23 -6.98 24.49
C ASP A 184 11.06 -7.84 23.51
N PHE A 185 10.40 -8.68 22.71
CA PHE A 185 11.10 -9.40 21.63
C PHE A 185 11.60 -8.40 20.60
N SER A 186 12.83 -8.59 20.10
CA SER A 186 13.25 -7.87 18.89
C SER A 186 12.29 -8.18 17.74
N ALA A 187 12.11 -7.25 16.81
CA ALA A 187 11.21 -7.44 15.69
C ALA A 187 11.59 -8.68 14.84
N ASN A 188 12.88 -9.01 14.73
CA ASN A 188 13.35 -10.25 14.08
C ASN A 188 12.93 -11.51 14.84
N GLN A 189 13.06 -11.53 16.18
CA GLN A 189 12.58 -12.65 17.00
C GLN A 189 11.07 -12.80 16.87
N ALA A 190 10.32 -11.70 17.00
CA ALA A 190 8.87 -11.71 16.87
C ALA A 190 8.41 -12.26 15.50
N MET A 191 9.04 -11.83 14.40
CA MET A 191 8.77 -12.38 13.06
C MET A 191 9.04 -13.89 12.99
N ALA A 192 10.12 -14.38 13.60
CA ALA A 192 10.44 -15.81 13.62
C ALA A 192 9.40 -16.66 14.38
N TYR A 193 8.89 -16.17 15.51
CA TYR A 193 7.82 -16.86 16.24
C TYR A 193 6.47 -16.80 15.52
N CYS A 194 6.14 -15.65 14.92
CA CYS A 194 4.84 -15.44 14.28
C CYS A 194 4.71 -16.17 12.93
N ILE A 195 5.79 -16.38 12.20
CA ILE A 195 5.73 -17.10 10.92
C ILE A 195 5.48 -18.61 11.11
N ASP A 196 5.95 -19.19 12.22
CA ASP A 196 5.64 -20.58 12.57
C ASP A 196 4.19 -20.75 13.06
N GLY A 197 3.65 -19.73 13.75
CA GLY A 197 2.26 -19.70 14.20
C GLY A 197 1.20 -19.49 13.10
N SER A 198 1.61 -19.37 11.83
CA SER A 198 0.70 -19.16 10.69
C SER A 198 -0.08 -20.43 10.36
N ASP A 199 -1.28 -20.60 10.94
CA ASP A 199 -2.33 -21.61 10.67
C ASP A 199 -1.83 -22.99 10.18
N ARG A 200 -0.73 -23.50 10.74
CA ARG A 200 -0.39 -24.91 10.63
C ARG A 200 -1.24 -25.64 11.66
N PRO A 201 -2.08 -26.60 11.26
CA PRO A 201 -2.74 -27.44 12.24
C PRO A 201 -1.65 -28.15 13.05
N ARG A 202 -1.49 -27.79 14.33
CA ARG A 202 -0.43 -28.37 15.19
C ARG A 202 -0.55 -29.88 15.35
N GLN A 203 -1.73 -30.41 15.08
CA GLN A 203 -2.05 -31.84 14.99
C GLN A 203 -1.37 -32.56 13.81
N PHE A 204 -0.98 -31.84 12.74
CA PHE A 204 -0.27 -32.40 11.58
C PHE A 204 1.18 -31.92 11.44
N TYR A 205 1.55 -30.84 12.14
CA TYR A 205 2.90 -30.28 12.13
C TYR A 205 3.33 -29.94 13.56
N PRO A 206 4.10 -30.80 14.25
CA PRO A 206 4.65 -30.46 15.56
C PRO A 206 5.56 -29.22 15.44
N PRO A 207 5.59 -28.34 16.44
CA PRO A 207 6.45 -27.17 16.42
C PRO A 207 7.91 -27.60 16.25
N VAL A 208 8.60 -27.04 15.26
CA VAL A 208 10.03 -27.29 15.06
C VAL A 208 10.78 -26.63 16.22
N PRO A 209 11.69 -27.33 16.91
CA PRO A 209 12.55 -26.70 17.90
C PRO A 209 13.32 -25.55 17.25
N ILE A 210 13.11 -24.32 17.71
CA ILE A 210 13.83 -23.14 17.21
C ILE A 210 15.26 -23.27 17.76
N PRO A 211 16.31 -23.35 16.91
CA PRO A 211 17.67 -23.39 17.41
C PRO A 211 17.96 -22.08 18.12
N GLN A 212 18.09 -22.15 19.45
CA GLN A 212 18.70 -21.08 20.23
C GLN A 212 20.17 -21.06 19.84
N ASN A 213 20.72 -19.90 19.48
CA ASN A 213 22.12 -19.72 19.11
C ASN A 213 23.06 -20.47 20.08
N GLN A 214 23.55 -21.63 19.66
CA GLN A 214 24.68 -22.30 20.26
C GLN A 214 25.90 -21.84 19.48
N SER A 215 26.54 -20.78 19.97
CA SER A 215 27.89 -20.40 19.54
C SER A 215 28.88 -21.39 20.14
N ASP A 216 28.95 -22.59 19.58
CA ASP A 216 30.03 -23.54 19.81
C ASP A 216 30.86 -23.67 18.52
N PRO A 217 32.20 -23.60 18.58
CA PRO A 217 33.04 -23.64 17.39
C PRO A 217 33.00 -25.03 16.77
N VAL A 218 32.44 -25.14 15.57
CA VAL A 218 32.44 -26.38 14.79
C VAL A 218 33.88 -26.69 14.36
N ASN A 219 34.51 -27.66 15.03
CA ASN A 219 35.75 -28.26 14.57
C ASN A 219 35.41 -29.26 13.46
N ILE A 220 35.75 -28.92 12.21
CA ILE A 220 35.52 -29.78 11.04
C ILE A 220 36.78 -30.66 10.83
N PRO A 221 36.68 -32.00 10.92
CA PRO A 221 37.80 -32.87 10.57
C PRO A 221 38.01 -32.85 9.04
N VAL A 222 39.24 -32.54 8.62
CA VAL A 222 39.66 -32.59 7.21
C VAL A 222 39.84 -34.06 6.78
N PRO A 223 39.16 -34.55 5.73
CA PRO A 223 39.40 -35.90 5.21
C PRO A 223 40.78 -35.98 4.56
N GLN A 224 41.62 -36.91 5.02
CA GLN A 224 42.89 -37.24 4.38
C GLN A 224 42.60 -38.10 3.14
N LEU A 225 42.90 -37.58 1.95
CA LEU A 225 42.91 -38.37 0.72
C LEU A 225 44.09 -39.36 0.76
N ARG A 226 43.79 -40.64 0.54
CA ARG A 226 44.76 -41.66 0.13
C ARG A 226 44.59 -41.94 -1.35
#